data_AF-A0A2W4SCR5-F1
#
_entry.id   AF-A0A2W4SCR5-F1
#
_cell.length_a   1.000
_cell.length_b   1.000
_cell.length_c   1.000
_cell.angle_alpha   90.00
_cell.angle_beta   90.00
_cell.angle_gamma   90.00
#
_symmetry.space_group_name_H-M   'P 1'
#
loop_
_entity.id
_entity.type
_entity.pdbx_description
1 polymer ?
#
loop_
_entity_poly.entity_id
_entity_poly.type
_entity_poly.pdbx_seq_one_letter_code
_entity_poly.pdbx_strand_id
1 'polypeptide(L)'
;MIATFTARLVEAVTRYRSEIAGPHEHLALLRWQIAEGHTLDRRDTFPGHVTTSAYVLSPDHARILLIDHVVIGRWLQPGGHWEERRASTPRPRARRWRRPV
;
A
#
# COMPACT_ATOMS: atom_id res chain seq x y z
N MET A 1 -20.37 4.67 -9.22
CA MET A 1 -19.12 5.40 -9.54
C MET A 1 -17.97 4.77 -8.79
N ILE A 2 -16.86 4.46 -9.47
CA ILE A 2 -15.62 4.04 -8.79
C ILE A 2 -15.06 5.29 -8.11
N ALA A 3 -14.83 5.23 -6.80
CA ALA A 3 -14.22 6.35 -6.07
C ALA A 3 -12.76 6.52 -6.53
N THR A 4 -12.35 7.77 -6.75
CA THR A 4 -10.98 8.11 -7.14
C THR A 4 -9.99 7.72 -6.03
N PHE A 5 -8.72 7.54 -6.41
CA PHE A 5 -7.63 7.26 -5.46
C PHE A 5 -7.61 8.25 -4.28
N THR A 6 -7.67 9.55 -4.57
CA THR A 6 -7.66 10.60 -3.55
C THR A 6 -8.82 10.47 -2.56
N ALA A 7 -10.03 10.18 -3.04
CA ALA A 7 -11.19 10.01 -2.15
C ALA A 7 -10.98 8.84 -1.18
N ARG A 8 -10.45 7.71 -1.68
CA ARG A 8 -10.14 6.54 -0.85
C ARG A 8 -9.02 6.78 0.15
N LEU A 9 -7.99 7.53 -0.26
CA LEU A 9 -6.90 7.91 0.62
C LEU A 9 -7.39 8.80 1.78
N VAL A 10 -8.21 9.82 1.48
CA VAL A 10 -8.80 10.71 2.49
C VAL A 10 -9.68 9.92 3.47
N GLU A 11 -10.53 9.02 2.96
CA GLU A 11 -11.38 8.15 3.78
C GLU A 11 -10.53 7.28 4.73
N ALA A 12 -9.49 6.61 4.20
CA ALA A 12 -8.63 5.74 4.98
C ALA A 12 -7.84 6.51 6.07
N VAL A 13 -7.28 7.67 5.74
CA VAL A 13 -6.54 8.51 6.69
C VAL A 13 -7.48 9.04 7.78
N THR A 14 -8.68 9.47 7.41
CA THR A 14 -9.69 9.96 8.36
C THR A 14 -10.05 8.86 9.35
N ARG A 15 -10.36 7.67 8.84
CA ARG A 15 -10.71 6.50 9.66
C ARG A 15 -9.57 6.07 10.59
N TYR A 16 -8.35 5.98 10.06
CA TYR A 16 -7.18 5.65 10.87
C TYR A 16 -7.01 6.62 12.05
N ARG A 17 -7.20 7.93 11.80
CA ARG A 17 -7.05 8.95 12.84
C ARG A 17 -8.16 8.92 13.89
N SER A 18 -9.38 8.52 13.53
CA SER A 18 -10.48 8.42 14.49
C SER A 18 -10.46 7.12 15.29
N GLU A 19 -9.98 6.02 14.71
CA GLU A 19 -10.11 4.68 15.30
C GLU A 19 -8.81 4.10 15.86
N ILE A 20 -7.65 4.48 15.32
CA ILE A 20 -6.37 3.76 15.55
C ILE A 20 -5.24 4.69 16.01
N ALA A 21 -5.16 5.91 15.50
CA ALA A 21 -4.02 6.79 15.74
C ALA A 21 -3.81 7.10 17.23
N GLY A 22 -2.58 6.88 17.71
CA GLY A 22 -2.14 7.32 19.03
C GLY A 22 -1.44 8.67 19.00
N PRO A 23 -0.92 9.16 20.15
CA PRO A 23 -0.21 10.44 20.25
C PRO A 23 1.04 10.57 19.35
N HIS A 24 1.60 9.44 18.89
CA HIS A 24 2.78 9.37 18.04
C HIS A 24 2.45 9.10 16.56
N GLU A 25 1.31 9.59 16.07
CA GLU A 25 0.95 9.55 14.66
C GLU A 25 1.92 10.42 13.82
N HIS A 26 2.39 9.89 12.67
CA HIS A 26 3.42 10.52 11.83
C HIS A 26 2.95 10.82 10.38
N LEU A 27 1.70 11.24 10.21
CA LEU A 27 1.06 11.57 8.93
C LEU A 27 0.98 13.08 8.67
N ALA A 28 1.66 13.94 9.45
CA ALA A 28 1.63 15.39 9.26
C ALA A 28 1.96 15.80 7.81
N LEU A 29 3.02 15.22 7.24
CA LEU A 29 3.40 15.47 5.84
C LEU A 29 2.33 15.00 4.85
N LEU A 30 1.84 13.77 5.00
CA LEU A 30 0.79 13.22 4.14
C LEU A 30 -0.48 14.08 4.18
N ARG A 31 -0.90 14.49 5.38
CA ARG A 31 -2.09 15.33 5.58
C ARG A 31 -1.94 16.70 4.94
N TRP A 32 -0.75 17.31 5.04
CA TRP A 32 -0.45 18.54 4.33
C TRP A 32 -0.53 18.34 2.80
N GLN A 33 0.10 17.30 2.24
CA GLN A 33 0.05 17.03 0.80
C GLN A 33 -1.38 16.75 0.29
N ILE A 34 -2.22 16.12 1.11
CA ILE A 34 -3.66 15.93 0.83
C ILE A 34 -4.38 17.28 0.78
N ALA A 35 -4.14 18.16 1.75
CA ALA A 35 -4.78 19.48 1.82
C ALA A 35 -4.37 20.37 0.64
N GLU A 36 -3.12 20.29 0.20
CA GLU A 36 -2.59 21.01 -0.98
C GLU A 36 -2.99 20.37 -2.32
N GLY A 37 -3.70 19.22 -2.31
CA GLY A 37 -4.19 18.59 -3.54
C GLY A 37 -3.12 17.90 -4.38
N HIS A 38 -2.01 17.43 -3.78
CA HIS A 38 -0.96 16.73 -4.50
C HIS A 38 -1.45 15.41 -5.13
N THR A 39 -0.87 15.03 -6.27
CA THR A 39 -1.20 13.78 -7.00
C THR A 39 -0.45 12.57 -6.43
N LEU A 40 -0.90 12.11 -5.26
CA LEU A 40 -0.15 11.17 -4.40
C LEU A 40 -0.02 9.72 -4.92
N ASP A 41 -0.69 9.35 -6.01
CA ASP A 41 -0.51 8.07 -6.70
C ASP A 41 0.65 8.06 -7.71
N ARG A 42 1.28 9.22 -7.97
CA ARG A 42 2.42 9.29 -8.90
C ARG A 42 3.75 9.34 -8.19
N ARG A 43 4.67 8.47 -8.61
CA ARG A 43 6.04 8.38 -8.05
C ARG A 43 6.91 9.63 -8.25
N ASP A 44 6.55 10.50 -9.18
CA ASP A 44 7.21 11.78 -9.46
C ASP A 44 6.66 12.94 -8.61
N THR A 45 5.71 12.68 -7.70
CA THR A 45 5.22 13.67 -6.74
C THR A 45 6.17 13.80 -5.56
N PHE A 46 6.54 15.05 -5.27
CA PHE A 46 7.43 15.42 -4.17
C PHE A 46 6.68 16.26 -3.12
N PRO A 47 7.15 16.30 -1.86
CA PRO A 47 8.33 15.59 -1.31
C PRO A 47 8.11 14.08 -1.11
N GLY A 48 6.90 13.58 -1.31
CA GLY A 48 6.60 12.15 -1.26
C GLY A 48 5.33 11.78 -2.00
N HIS A 49 5.12 10.48 -2.14
CA HIS A 49 3.93 9.88 -2.72
C HIS A 49 3.56 8.64 -1.92
N VAL A 50 2.37 8.09 -2.17
CA VAL A 50 1.86 6.95 -1.43
C VAL A 50 2.30 5.66 -2.10
N THR A 51 2.84 4.75 -1.29
CA THR A 51 3.01 3.34 -1.64
C THR A 51 2.02 2.50 -0.84
N THR A 52 1.65 1.36 -1.39
CA THR A 52 0.76 0.39 -0.75
C THR A 52 1.55 -0.86 -0.37
N SER A 53 1.15 -1.49 0.73
CA SER A 53 1.69 -2.76 1.19
C SER A 53 0.55 -3.65 1.63
N ALA A 54 0.74 -4.97 1.65
CA ALA A 54 -0.28 -5.91 2.06
C ALA A 54 0.28 -7.00 2.96
N TYR A 55 -0.46 -7.30 4.01
CA TYR A 55 -0.31 -8.55 4.76
C TYR A 55 -1.34 -9.55 4.23
N VAL A 56 -0.86 -10.58 3.53
CA VAL A 56 -1.72 -11.65 3.03
C VAL A 56 -1.65 -12.82 3.99
N LEU A 57 -2.77 -13.11 4.64
CA LEU A 57 -2.89 -14.16 5.64
C LEU A 57 -3.44 -15.44 5.01
N SER A 58 -3.04 -16.60 5.55
CA SER A 58 -3.77 -17.85 5.29
C SER A 58 -5.18 -17.79 5.90
N PRO A 59 -6.16 -18.60 5.44
CA PRO A 59 -7.54 -18.54 5.94
C PRO A 59 -7.68 -18.77 7.45
N ASP A 60 -6.75 -19.51 8.05
CA ASP A 60 -6.63 -19.79 9.49
C ASP A 60 -5.87 -18.70 10.27
N HIS A 61 -5.41 -17.65 9.60
CA HIS A 61 -4.55 -16.58 10.13
C HIS A 61 -3.22 -17.06 10.75
N ALA A 62 -2.82 -18.31 10.56
CA ALA A 62 -1.61 -18.88 11.16
C ALA A 62 -0.32 -18.56 10.37
N ARG A 63 -0.45 -18.09 9.12
CA ARG A 63 0.70 -17.80 8.23
C ARG A 63 0.49 -16.50 7.49
N ILE A 64 1.61 -15.87 7.15
CA ILE A 64 1.68 -14.65 6.36
C ILE A 64 2.56 -14.85 5.13
N LEU A 65 2.15 -14.30 3.99
CA LEU A 65 2.96 -14.30 2.77
C LEU A 65 4.00 -13.17 2.84
N LEU A 66 5.27 -13.54 2.66
CA LEU A 66 6.38 -12.61 2.49
C LEU A 66 7.12 -12.93 1.19
N ILE A 67 7.80 -11.92 0.64
CA ILE A 67 8.70 -12.03 -0.50
C ILE A 67 10.12 -12.14 0.02
N ASP A 68 10.85 -13.17 -0.39
CA ASP A 68 12.31 -13.25 -0.21
C ASP A 68 12.99 -12.32 -1.22
N HIS A 69 13.38 -11.13 -0.77
CA HIS A 69 13.89 -10.10 -1.65
C HIS A 69 15.35 -10.35 -2.01
N VAL A 70 15.62 -10.78 -3.25
CA VAL A 70 16.96 -11.23 -3.70
C VAL A 70 18.07 -10.19 -3.53
N VAL A 71 17.80 -8.89 -3.72
CA VAL A 71 18.82 -7.84 -3.59
C VAL A 71 19.06 -7.44 -2.12
N ILE A 72 17.99 -7.21 -1.36
CA ILE A 72 18.07 -6.76 0.05
C ILE A 72 18.45 -7.92 0.98
N GLY A 73 18.21 -9.17 0.57
CA GLY A 73 18.47 -10.36 1.39
C GLY A 73 17.57 -10.46 2.62
N ARG A 74 16.33 -9.96 2.54
CA ARG A 74 15.36 -9.95 3.64
C ARG A 74 13.97 -10.39 3.17
N TRP A 75 13.19 -10.92 4.10
CA TRP A 75 11.78 -11.20 3.90
C TRP A 75 10.95 -9.93 4.10
N LEU A 76 10.16 -9.54 3.08
CA LEU A 76 9.38 -8.30 3.08
C LEU A 76 7.92 -8.56 2.73
N GLN A 77 7.03 -7.72 3.27
CA GLN A 77 5.64 -7.68 2.83
C GLN A 77 5.54 -7.30 1.34
N PRO A 78 4.63 -7.90 0.56
CA PRO A 78 4.36 -7.44 -0.78
C PRO A 78 3.83 -6.00 -0.77
N GLY A 79 4.22 -5.22 -1.77
CA GLY A 79 3.82 -3.82 -1.90
C GLY A 79 4.20 -3.23 -3.26
N GLY A 80 3.80 -1.98 -3.47
CA GLY A 80 4.03 -1.26 -4.72
C GLY A 80 3.25 0.05 -4.79
N HIS A 81 3.30 0.70 -5.95
CA HIS A 81 2.50 1.90 -6.20
C HIS A 81 1.03 1.55 -6.43
N TRP A 82 0.17 2.55 -6.25
CA TRP A 82 -1.20 2.44 -6.70
C TRP A 82 -1.24 2.38 -8.23
N GLU A 83 -1.98 1.42 -8.77
CA GLU A 83 -2.31 1.35 -10.18
C GLU A 83 -3.82 1.19 -10.33
N GLU A 84 -4.43 2.01 -11.18
CA GLU A 84 -5.84 1.84 -11.50
C GLU A 84 -6.04 0.55 -12.31
N ARG A 85 -6.74 -0.42 -11.70
CA ARG A 85 -7.00 -1.69 -12.36
C ARG A 85 -8.03 -1.49 -13.49
N ARG A 86 -7.56 -1.45 -14.73
CA ARG A 86 -8.43 -1.54 -15.91
C ARG A 86 -9.02 -2.94 -15.99
N ALA A 87 -10.25 -3.07 -16.49
CA ALA A 87 -10.95 -4.36 -16.58
C ALA A 87 -10.18 -5.43 -17.40
N SER A 88 -9.30 -5.00 -18.30
CA SER A 88 -8.41 -5.85 -19.09
C SER A 88 -7.12 -6.27 -18.38
N THR A 89 -6.80 -5.71 -17.20
CA THR A 89 -5.57 -6.06 -16.47
C THR A 89 -5.70 -7.47 -15.89
N PRO A 90 -4.87 -8.44 -16.31
CA PRO A 90 -4.92 -9.80 -15.77
C PRO A 90 -4.72 -9.78 -14.26
N ARG A 91 -5.44 -10.64 -13.52
CA ARG A 91 -5.16 -10.81 -12.08
C ARG A 91 -3.68 -11.23 -11.94
N PRO A 92 -2.89 -10.56 -11.09
CA PRO A 92 -1.54 -11.00 -10.82
C PRO A 92 -1.60 -12.44 -10.31
N ARG A 93 -1.02 -13.38 -11.06
CA ARG A 93 -0.90 -14.77 -10.60
C ARG A 93 0.16 -14.78 -9.52
N ALA A 94 -0.25 -15.01 -8.27
CA ALA A 94 0.67 -15.34 -7.20
C ALA A 94 1.42 -16.62 -7.59
N ARG A 95 2.69 -16.49 -8.01
CA ARG A 95 3.57 -17.63 -8.21
C ARG A 95 4.13 -18.00 -6.85
N ARG A 96 3.88 -19.23 -6.40
CA ARG A 96 4.56 -19.80 -5.24
C ARG A 96 6.05 -19.92 -5.62
N TRP A 97 6.85 -18.94 -5.22
CA TRP A 97 8.29 -19.04 -5.31
C TRP A 97 8.76 -20.06 -4.28
N ARG A 98 9.30 -21.19 -4.72
CA ARG A 98 10.12 -22.07 -3.90
C ARG A 98 11.55 -21.84 -4.36
N ARG A 99 12.46 -21.44 -3.47
CA ARG A 99 13.89 -21.48 -3.80
C ARG A 99 14.24 -22.92 -4.19
N PRO A 100 14.98 -23.15 -5.28
CA PRO A 100 15.72 -24.39 -5.43
C PRO A 100 16.66 -24.50 -4.23
N VAL A 101 16.59 -25.63 -3.53
CA VAL A 101 17.65 -26.04 -2.58
C VAL A 101 18.92 -26.36 -3.35
#